data_AF-Q3IVR2-F1
#
_entry.id   AF-Q3IVR2-F1
#
_cell.length_a   1.000
_cell.length_b   1.000
_cell.length_c   1.000
_cell.angle_alpha   90.00
_cell.angle_beta   90.00
_cell.angle_gamma   90.00
#
_symmetry.space_group_name_H-M   'P 1'
#
loop_
_entity.id
_entity.type
_entity.pdbx_description
1 polymer ?
#
loop_
_entity_poly.entity_id
_entity_poly.type
_entity_poly.pdbx_seq_one_letter_code
_entity_poly.pdbx_strand_id
1 'polypeptide(L)'
;MTGKRAVMTTATIDYSRLIKARDIKAQRDLIPAEISLLQAMIVIGEEKWAEAMAIAEDAAYPWAMRAALRGAPVLVRGSETTDTLAFLLGLSPEETDRLFVEAAEVRL
;
A
#
# COMPACT_ATOMS: atom_id res chain seq x y z
N MET A 1 -58.80 7.64 -23.07
CA MET A 1 -57.93 7.04 -22.04
C MET A 1 -56.63 6.62 -22.73
N THR A 2 -55.55 7.38 -22.55
CA THR A 2 -54.27 7.10 -23.23
C THR A 2 -53.22 6.82 -22.17
N GLY A 3 -52.90 5.54 -21.97
CA GLY A 3 -51.93 5.09 -20.98
C GLY A 3 -50.51 5.49 -21.36
N LYS A 4 -49.79 6.17 -20.46
CA LYS A 4 -48.34 6.38 -20.56
C LYS A 4 -47.63 5.03 -20.37
N ARG A 5 -46.92 4.55 -21.39
CA ARG A 5 -45.95 3.45 -21.25
C ARG A 5 -44.63 4.01 -20.73
N ALA A 6 -44.17 3.49 -19.60
CA ALA A 6 -42.84 3.76 -19.06
C ALA A 6 -41.79 3.06 -19.92
N VAL A 7 -40.77 3.81 -20.35
CA VAL A 7 -39.61 3.28 -21.07
C VAL A 7 -38.64 2.72 -20.02
N MET A 8 -38.53 1.39 -19.93
CA MET A 8 -37.45 0.75 -19.17
C MET A 8 -36.15 0.92 -19.97
N THR A 9 -35.28 1.82 -19.52
CA THR A 9 -33.90 1.91 -20.02
C THR A 9 -33.12 0.68 -19.56
N THR A 10 -32.80 -0.20 -20.49
CA THR A 10 -31.89 -1.33 -20.27
C THR A 10 -30.49 -0.75 -20.05
N ALA A 11 -30.01 -0.74 -18.81
CA ALA A 11 -28.63 -0.38 -18.53
C ALA A 11 -27.71 -1.44 -19.16
N THR A 12 -27.05 -1.10 -20.27
CA THR A 12 -26.04 -1.96 -20.88
C THR A 12 -24.85 -2.01 -19.93
N ILE A 13 -24.68 -3.13 -19.23
CA ILE A 13 -23.52 -3.36 -18.37
C ILE A 13 -22.30 -3.50 -19.29
N ASP A 14 -21.35 -2.57 -19.18
CA ASP A 14 -20.08 -2.64 -19.90
C ASP A 14 -19.15 -3.66 -19.23
N TYR A 15 -19.21 -4.90 -19.72
CA TYR A 15 -18.40 -6.01 -19.23
C TYR A 15 -16.89 -5.83 -19.51
N SER A 16 -16.49 -4.89 -20.38
CA SER A 16 -15.06 -4.60 -20.58
C SER A 16 -14.38 -4.04 -19.32
N ARG A 17 -15.14 -3.33 -18.48
CA ARG A 17 -14.67 -2.81 -17.19
C ARG A 17 -14.43 -3.91 -16.15
N LEU A 18 -15.18 -5.00 -16.24
CA LEU A 18 -15.01 -6.15 -15.34
C LEU A 18 -13.71 -6.92 -15.62
N ILE A 19 -13.28 -6.97 -16.89
CA ILE A 19 -11.99 -7.58 -17.28
C ILE A 19 -10.83 -6.78 -16.68
N LYS A 20 -10.84 -5.44 -16.82
CA LYS A 20 -9.80 -4.57 -16.24
C LYS A 20 -9.70 -4.70 -14.71
N ALA A 21 -10.84 -4.80 -14.02
CA ALA A 21 -10.84 -4.96 -12.56
C ALA A 21 -10.22 -6.30 -12.12
N ARG A 22 -10.43 -7.37 -12.89
CA ARG A 22 -9.82 -8.68 -12.63
C ARG A 22 -8.31 -8.65 -12.84
N ASP A 23 -7.84 -7.97 -13.88
CA ASP A 23 -6.41 -7.84 -14.18
C ASP A 23 -5.69 -6.98 -13.14
N ILE A 24 -6.31 -5.89 -12.67
CA ILE A 24 -5.78 -5.07 -11.57
C ILE A 24 -5.70 -5.89 -10.27
N LYS A 25 -6.71 -6.71 -9.98
CA LYS A 25 -6.67 -7.59 -8.81
C LYS A 25 -5.58 -8.64 -8.93
N ALA A 26 -5.44 -9.28 -10.09
CA ALA A 26 -4.40 -10.27 -10.35
C ALA A 26 -2.98 -9.66 -10.24
N GLN A 27 -2.78 -8.41 -10.67
CA GLN A 27 -1.52 -7.71 -10.48
C GLN A 27 -1.23 -7.39 -9.01
N ARG A 28 -2.25 -7.03 -8.21
CA ARG A 28 -2.09 -6.84 -6.76
C ARG A 28 -1.77 -8.13 -6.01
N ASP A 29 -2.23 -9.26 -6.50
CA ASP A 29 -1.94 -10.59 -5.92
C ASP A 29 -0.48 -11.03 -6.19
N LEU A 30 0.23 -10.40 -7.15
CA LEU A 30 1.66 -10.66 -7.41
C LEU A 30 2.60 -9.89 -6.48
N ILE A 31 2.14 -8.79 -5.89
CA ILE A 31 2.93 -8.03 -4.94
C ILE A 31 2.93 -8.81 -3.61
N PRO A 32 4.10 -9.02 -2.98
CA PRO A 32 4.22 -9.70 -1.69
C PRO A 32 3.30 -9.09 -0.62
N ALA A 33 2.66 -9.95 0.18
CA ALA A 33 1.82 -9.50 1.28
C ALA A 33 2.63 -9.05 2.50
N GLU A 34 3.86 -9.54 2.62
CA GLU A 34 4.75 -9.30 3.76
C GLU A 34 6.20 -9.27 3.30
N ILE A 35 7.00 -8.39 3.91
CA ILE A 35 8.46 -8.32 3.77
C ILE A 35 9.08 -8.17 5.16
N SER A 36 10.32 -8.62 5.35
CA SER A 36 11.04 -8.31 6.59
C SER A 36 11.38 -6.81 6.67
N LEU A 37 11.47 -6.28 7.88
CA LEU A 37 11.90 -4.89 8.08
C LEU A 37 13.31 -4.65 7.49
N LEU A 38 14.21 -5.63 7.65
CA LEU A 38 15.59 -5.53 7.14
C LEU A 38 15.64 -5.42 5.61
N GLN A 39 14.82 -6.20 4.90
CA GLN A 39 14.73 -6.09 3.44
C GLN A 39 14.24 -4.70 3.02
N ALA A 40 13.23 -4.15 3.71
CA ALA A 40 12.76 -2.80 3.47
C ALA A 40 13.87 -1.77 3.72
N MET A 41 14.60 -1.88 4.84
CA MET A 41 15.72 -0.99 5.17
C MET A 41 16.82 -1.02 4.10
N ILE A 42 17.14 -2.19 3.56
CA ILE A 42 18.15 -2.35 2.49
C ILE A 42 17.71 -1.60 1.22
N VAL A 43 16.44 -1.69 0.83
CA VAL A 43 15.91 -0.99 -0.36
C VAL A 43 15.79 0.51 -0.14
N ILE A 44 15.30 0.93 1.02
CA ILE A 44 15.13 2.35 1.38
C ILE A 44 16.49 3.05 1.46
N GLY A 45 17.51 2.34 1.97
CA GLY A 45 18.84 2.87 2.19
C GLY A 45 18.98 3.60 3.53
N GLU A 46 20.20 3.62 4.05
CA GLU A 46 20.50 4.10 5.41
C GLU A 46 20.11 5.58 5.64
N GLU A 47 20.40 6.46 4.67
CA GLU A 47 20.14 7.90 4.79
C GLU A 47 18.64 8.20 4.90
N LYS A 48 17.83 7.71 3.95
CA LYS A 48 16.38 7.88 3.97
C LYS A 48 15.72 7.21 5.18
N TRP A 49 16.25 6.05 5.58
CA TRP A 49 15.78 5.38 6.79
C TRP A 49 16.05 6.24 8.03
N ALA A 50 17.26 6.81 8.15
CA ALA A 50 17.62 7.67 9.26
C ALA A 50 16.76 8.95 9.30
N GLU A 51 16.48 9.57 8.15
CA GLU A 51 15.57 10.72 8.06
C GLU A 51 14.15 10.37 8.52
N ALA A 52 13.59 9.25 8.05
CA ALA A 52 12.27 8.79 8.49
C ALA A 52 12.23 8.50 9.98
N MET A 53 13.30 7.91 10.54
CA MET A 53 13.40 7.67 11.97
C MET A 53 13.58 8.97 12.77
N ALA A 54 14.29 9.97 12.26
CA ALA A 54 14.41 11.26 12.91
C ALA A 54 13.04 11.96 13.05
N ILE A 55 12.21 11.89 12.00
CA ILE A 55 10.83 12.37 12.03
C ILE A 55 10.01 11.54 13.03
N ALA A 56 10.17 10.21 13.00
CA ALA A 56 9.48 9.33 13.94
C ALA A 56 9.88 9.61 15.39
N GLU A 57 11.11 10.03 15.70
CA GLU A 57 11.54 10.33 17.08
C GLU A 57 10.96 11.65 17.63
N ASP A 58 10.47 12.55 16.76
CA ASP A 58 9.89 13.82 17.18
C ASP A 58 8.69 13.61 18.14
N ALA A 59 8.69 14.35 19.25
CA ALA A 59 7.65 14.31 20.26
C ALA A 59 6.27 14.78 19.75
N ALA A 60 6.24 15.46 18.60
CA ALA A 60 5.01 15.82 17.90
C ALA A 60 4.26 14.60 17.34
N TYR A 61 4.92 13.46 17.12
CA TYR A 61 4.28 12.24 16.61
C TYR A 61 3.77 11.31 17.73
N PRO A 62 2.59 10.68 17.55
CA PRO A 62 2.03 9.76 18.54
C PRO A 62 2.98 8.61 18.89
N TRP A 63 3.16 8.33 20.18
CA TRP A 63 4.05 7.28 20.66
C TRP A 63 3.74 5.89 20.07
N ALA A 64 2.47 5.58 19.83
CA ALA A 64 2.05 4.31 19.23
C ALA A 64 2.66 4.07 17.84
N MET A 65 2.75 5.11 17.00
CA MET A 65 3.34 5.03 15.66
C MET A 65 4.85 4.77 15.73
N ARG A 66 5.53 5.41 16.68
CA ARG A 66 6.96 5.21 16.94
C ARG A 66 7.26 3.78 17.41
N ALA A 67 6.44 3.29 18.33
CA ALA A 67 6.58 1.95 18.89
C ALA A 67 6.29 0.85 17.84
N ALA A 68 5.31 1.08 16.96
CA ALA A 68 4.96 0.16 15.89
C ALA A 68 6.15 -0.08 14.93
N LEU A 69 6.87 0.97 14.54
CA LEU A 69 8.01 0.85 13.63
C LEU A 69 9.24 0.22 14.29
N ARG A 70 9.58 0.62 15.52
CA ARG A 70 10.74 0.04 16.23
C ARG A 70 10.55 -1.43 16.59
N GLY A 71 9.30 -1.84 16.83
CA GLY A 71 8.97 -3.20 17.27
C GLY A 71 8.62 -4.17 16.16
N ALA A 72 8.50 -3.73 14.91
CA ALA A 72 8.03 -4.57 13.80
C ALA A 72 9.18 -5.38 13.18
N PRO A 73 9.22 -6.71 13.33
CA PRO A 73 10.19 -7.53 12.60
C PRO A 73 9.82 -7.65 11.10
N VAL A 74 8.55 -7.43 10.77
CA VAL A 74 7.97 -7.60 9.44
C VAL A 74 6.98 -6.48 9.14
N LEU A 75 6.89 -6.12 7.86
CA LEU A 75 5.92 -5.16 7.33
C LEU A 75 4.88 -5.91 6.54
N VAL A 76 3.61 -5.73 6.90
CA VAL A 76 2.46 -6.33 6.21
C VAL A 76 1.82 -5.26 5.34
N ARG A 77 1.56 -5.59 4.07
CA ARG A 77 0.98 -4.65 3.10
C ARG A 77 -0.42 -4.23 3.54
N GLY A 78 -0.67 -2.92 3.60
CA GLY A 78 -1.94 -2.35 4.08
C GLY A 78 -2.15 -2.43 5.59
N SER A 79 -1.09 -2.70 6.37
CA SER A 79 -1.11 -2.51 7.82
C SER A 79 -0.83 -1.06 8.20
N GLU A 80 -1.31 -0.65 9.37
CA GLU A 80 -1.07 0.69 9.92
C GLU A 80 0.43 1.00 10.06
N THR A 81 1.26 -0.01 10.34
CA THR A 81 2.73 0.13 10.39
C THR A 81 3.30 0.49 9.03
N THR A 82 2.85 -0.18 7.97
CA THR A 82 3.27 0.13 6.59
C THR A 82 2.78 1.50 6.16
N ASP A 83 1.55 1.86 6.49
CA ASP A 83 1.00 3.19 6.17
C ASP A 83 1.76 4.30 6.89
N THR A 84 2.16 4.05 8.15
CA THR A 84 3.00 4.96 8.92
C THR A 84 4.38 5.12 8.27
N LEU A 85 5.02 4.02 7.85
CA LEU A 85 6.32 4.07 7.18
C LEU A 85 6.23 4.83 5.85
N ALA A 86 5.21 4.54 5.04
CA ALA A 86 4.97 5.21 3.77
C ALA A 86 4.77 6.72 3.98
N PHE A 87 4.00 7.11 5.00
CA PHE A 87 3.82 8.51 5.36
C PHE A 87 5.15 9.20 5.71
N LEU A 88 5.98 8.57 6.56
CA LEU A 88 7.27 9.15 6.97
C LEU A 88 8.26 9.31 5.81
N LEU A 89 8.22 8.38 4.86
CA LEU A 89 9.06 8.39 3.67
C LEU A 89 8.47 9.22 2.52
N GLY A 90 7.25 9.73 2.67
CA GLY A 90 6.54 10.47 1.62
C GLY A 90 6.19 9.62 0.40
N LEU A 91 5.99 8.31 0.57
CA LEU A 91 5.70 7.37 -0.52
C LEU A 91 4.22 7.42 -0.92
N SER A 92 3.97 7.36 -2.22
CA SER A 92 2.64 7.05 -2.75
C SER A 92 2.26 5.57 -2.51
N PRO A 93 0.97 5.20 -2.66
CA PRO A 93 0.55 3.80 -2.61
C PRO A 93 1.31 2.93 -3.63
N GLU A 94 1.54 3.43 -4.84
CA GLU A 94 2.27 2.72 -5.90
C GLU A 94 3.76 2.55 -5.57
N GLU A 95 4.37 3.56 -4.94
CA GLU A 95 5.76 3.49 -4.47
C GLU A 95 5.90 2.54 -3.29
N THR A 96 4.89 2.47 -2.41
CA THR A 96 4.82 1.51 -1.32
C THR A 96 4.69 0.08 -1.87
N ASP A 97 3.82 -0.13 -2.85
CA ASP A 97 3.70 -1.42 -3.54
C ASP A 97 5.02 -1.82 -4.23
N ARG A 98 5.73 -0.86 -4.83
CA ARG A 98 7.06 -1.09 -5.43
C ARG A 98 8.10 -1.48 -4.39
N LEU A 99 8.12 -0.82 -3.23
CA LEU A 99 8.99 -1.18 -2.11
C LEU A 99 8.81 -2.65 -1.73
N PHE A 100 7.57 -3.15 -1.68
CA PHE A 100 7.30 -4.56 -1.36
C PHE A 100 7.85 -5.53 -2.42
N VAL A 101 7.74 -5.17 -3.70
CA VAL A 101 8.30 -5.98 -4.79
C VAL A 101 9.83 -6.01 -4.70
N GLU A 102 10.47 -4.85 -4.60
CA GLU A 102 11.94 -4.73 -4.55
C GLU A 102 12.52 -5.38 -3.29
N ALA A 103 11.89 -5.19 -2.14
CA ALA A 103 12.35 -5.78 -0.88
C ALA A 103 12.26 -7.30 -0.87
N ALA A 104 11.28 -7.90 -1.56
CA ALA A 104 11.20 -9.35 -1.67
C ALA A 104 12.29 -9.97 -2.56
N GLU A 105 12.95 -9.18 -3.40
CA GLU A 105 14.09 -9.63 -4.20
C GLU A 105 15.40 -9.62 -3.40
N VAL A 106 15.44 -8.91 -2.27
CA VAL A 106 16.60 -8.88 -1.37
C VAL A 106 16.79 -10.24 -0.71
N ARG A 107 17.95 -10.84 -0.95
CA ARG A 107 18.40 -12.08 -0.29
C ARG A 107 19.31 -11.74 0.89
N LEU A 108 18.90 -12.19 2.08
CA LEU A 108 19.63 -12.07 3.33
C LEU A 108 20.61 -13.22 3.53
#